data_AF-A0A7J9FBJ7-F1
#
_entry.id   AF-A0A7J9FBJ7-F1
#
_cell.length_a   1.000
_cell.length_b   1.000
_cell.length_c   1.000
_cell.angle_alpha   90.00
_cell.angle_beta   90.00
_cell.angle_gamma   90.00
#
_symmetry.space_group_name_H-M   'P 1'
#
loop_
_entity.id
_entity.type
_entity.pdbx_description
1 polymer ?
#
loop_
_entity_poly.entity_id
_entity_poly.type
_entity_poly.pdbx_seq_one_letter_code
_entity_poly.pdbx_strand_id
1 'polypeptide(L)'
;MDTSAGPSLFPLHRCKTLHLVRHAQGIHNVDGDKNYKAYMSPEYFDAHITPLGWQQVDNLRKHVHECGLAKRIDLVITSPLL
;
A
#
# COMPACT_ATOMS: atom_id res chain seq x y z
N MET A 1 31.84 -17.39 -14.41
CA MET A 1 31.82 -16.76 -13.07
C MET A 1 30.70 -17.44 -12.31
N ASP A 2 31.04 -18.41 -11.47
CA ASP A 2 30.06 -19.10 -10.63
C ASP A 2 29.62 -18.15 -9.51
N THR A 3 28.41 -17.61 -9.61
CA THR A 3 27.77 -16.94 -8.50
C THR A 3 27.31 -18.00 -7.51
N SER A 4 28.19 -18.38 -6.58
CA SER A 4 27.80 -19.14 -5.41
C SER A 4 26.80 -18.29 -4.63
N ALA A 5 25.51 -18.63 -4.72
CA ALA A 5 24.48 -18.08 -3.86
C ALA A 5 24.77 -18.56 -2.43
N GLY A 6 25.60 -17.81 -1.71
CA GLY A 6 25.84 -18.05 -0.29
C GLY A 6 24.53 -17.99 0.48
N PRO A 7 24.32 -18.82 1.51
CA PRO A 7 23.12 -18.76 2.33
C PRO A 7 23.05 -17.38 2.99
N SER A 8 22.15 -16.53 2.52
CA SER A 8 21.91 -15.21 3.11
C SER A 8 21.04 -15.37 4.35
N LEU A 9 21.64 -15.81 5.45
CA LEU A 9 21.01 -15.77 6.76
C LEU A 9 21.00 -14.32 7.23
N PHE A 10 19.86 -13.65 7.08
CA PHE A 10 19.67 -12.32 7.65
C PHE A 10 19.38 -12.44 9.15
N PRO A 11 20.19 -11.84 10.03
CA PRO A 11 19.92 -11.87 11.47
C PRO A 11 18.62 -11.10 11.75
N LEU A 12 17.56 -11.83 12.11
CA LEU A 12 16.21 -11.28 12.33
C LEU A 12 16.20 -10.05 13.26
N HIS A 13 17.09 -10.03 14.26
CA HIS A 13 17.21 -8.94 15.24
C HIS A 13 18.06 -7.74 14.78
N ARG A 14 18.62 -7.77 13.57
CA ARG A 14 19.35 -6.64 12.96
C ARG A 14 18.73 -6.20 11.64
N CYS A 15 17.50 -6.62 11.37
CA CYS A 15 16.75 -6.24 10.19
C CYS A 15 15.58 -5.33 10.55
N LYS A 16 15.13 -4.54 9.57
CA LYS A 16 13.87 -3.81 9.64
C LYS A 16 12.84 -4.52 8.77
N THR A 17 11.62 -4.63 9.26
CA THR A 17 10.49 -5.11 8.47
C THR A 17 9.82 -3.92 7.82
N LEU A 18 9.74 -3.92 6.49
CA LEU A 18 9.03 -2.90 5.72
C LEU A 18 7.70 -3.48 5.23
N HIS A 19 6.60 -2.82 5.56
CA HIS A 19 5.27 -3.15 5.05
C HIS A 19 4.93 -2.19 3.92
N LEU A 20 4.65 -2.74 2.73
CA LEU A 20 4.23 -1.97 1.56
C LEU A 20 2.72 -2.12 1.35
N VAL A 21 2.02 -1.00 1.29
CA VAL A 21 0.56 -0.96 1.15
C VAL A 21 0.21 0.01 0.04
N ARG A 22 -0.63 -0.44 -0.91
CA ARG A 22 -1.22 0.43 -1.94
C ARG A 22 -2.46 1.12 -1.35
N HIS A 23 -2.75 2.34 -1.79
CA HIS A 23 -4.02 3.01 -1.49
C HIS A 23 -5.22 2.15 -1.93
N ALA A 24 -6.37 2.37 -1.29
CA ALA A 24 -7.62 1.70 -1.65
C ALA A 24 -8.20 2.24 -2.97
N GLN A 25 -9.34 1.71 -3.42
CA GLN A 25 -9.96 2.17 -4.66
C GLN A 25 -10.24 3.69 -4.65
N GLY A 26 -9.60 4.42 -5.56
CA GLY A 26 -9.90 5.81 -5.87
C GLY A 26 -10.87 5.94 -7.05
N ILE A 27 -11.49 7.11 -7.20
CA ILE A 27 -12.37 7.38 -8.36
C ILE A 27 -11.66 7.16 -9.70
N HIS A 28 -10.36 7.47 -9.75
CA HIS A 28 -9.51 7.26 -10.93
C HIS A 28 -9.38 5.79 -11.33
N ASN A 29 -9.44 4.85 -10.38
CA ASN A 29 -9.42 3.42 -10.70
C ASN A 29 -10.72 3.01 -11.40
N VAL A 30 -11.86 3.45 -10.87
CA VAL A 30 -13.17 3.11 -11.42
C VAL A 30 -13.33 3.63 -12.84
N ASP A 31 -12.90 4.86 -13.11
CA ASP A 31 -13.06 5.45 -14.44
C ASP A 31 -11.95 5.02 -15.41
N GLY A 32 -10.74 4.77 -14.90
CA GLY A 32 -9.65 4.17 -15.66
C GLY A 32 -9.94 2.73 -16.11
N ASP A 33 -10.62 1.94 -15.28
CA ASP A 33 -11.05 0.57 -15.62
C ASP A 33 -12.11 0.56 -16.73
N LYS A 34 -12.97 1.60 -16.80
CA LYS A 34 -13.93 1.77 -17.89
C LYS A 34 -13.28 2.31 -19.15
N ASN A 35 -12.38 3.27 -19.00
CA ASN A 35 -11.69 3.94 -20.09
C ASN A 35 -10.26 4.29 -19.69
N TYR A 36 -9.31 3.55 -20.23
CA TYR A 36 -7.89 3.71 -19.90
C TYR A 36 -7.37 5.14 -20.04
N LYS A 37 -7.91 5.95 -20.97
CA LYS A 37 -7.51 7.36 -21.13
C LYS A 37 -7.79 8.21 -19.88
N ALA A 38 -8.76 7.81 -19.06
CA ALA A 38 -9.09 8.49 -17.82
C ALA A 38 -7.90 8.51 -16.85
N TYR A 39 -7.00 7.51 -16.86
CA TYR A 39 -5.79 7.54 -16.03
C TYR A 39 -4.87 8.73 -16.30
N MET A 40 -4.99 9.35 -17.48
CA MET A 40 -4.19 10.52 -17.88
C MET A 40 -4.95 11.84 -17.66
N SER A 41 -6.15 11.81 -17.08
CA SER A 41 -6.94 13.02 -16.84
C SER A 41 -6.32 13.83 -15.70
N PRO A 42 -6.04 15.13 -15.90
CA PRO A 42 -5.58 16.03 -14.83
C PRO A 42 -6.56 16.11 -13.65
N GLU A 43 -7.86 15.89 -13.89
CA GLU A 43 -8.89 15.88 -12.84
C GLU A 43 -8.69 14.77 -11.81
N TYR A 44 -7.97 13.71 -12.17
CA TYR A 44 -7.70 12.57 -11.31
C TYR A 44 -6.29 12.58 -10.70
N PHE A 45 -5.54 13.67 -10.83
CA PHE A 45 -4.20 13.77 -10.26
C PHE A 45 -4.18 13.56 -8.73
N ASP A 46 -5.17 14.13 -8.02
CA ASP A 46 -5.36 14.00 -6.58
C ASP A 46 -6.77 13.47 -6.26
N ALA A 47 -7.11 12.36 -6.93
CA ALA A 47 -8.42 11.75 -6.91
C ALA A 47 -8.75 11.13 -5.54
N HIS A 48 -9.89 11.50 -4.97
CA HIS A 48 -10.34 10.95 -3.68
C HIS A 48 -10.70 9.45 -3.74
N ILE A 49 -10.69 8.83 -2.56
CA ILE A 49 -11.11 7.45 -2.33
C ILE A 49 -12.64 7.28 -2.50
N THR A 50 -13.07 6.15 -3.08
CA THR A 50 -14.49 5.82 -3.24
C THR A 50 -15.10 5.28 -1.94
N PRO A 51 -16.43 5.20 -1.80
CA PRO A 51 -17.06 4.54 -0.66
C PRO A 51 -16.59 3.08 -0.48
N LEU A 52 -16.40 2.33 -1.58
CA LEU A 52 -15.84 0.99 -1.53
C LEU A 52 -14.37 1.01 -1.07
N GLY A 53 -13.58 1.99 -1.53
CA GLY A 53 -12.21 2.18 -1.08
C GLY A 53 -12.12 2.43 0.43
N TRP A 54 -13.02 3.23 1.00
CA TRP A 54 -13.08 3.42 2.45
C TRP A 54 -13.39 2.14 3.22
N GLN A 55 -14.29 1.29 2.70
CA GLN A 55 -14.52 -0.04 3.28
C GLN A 55 -13.27 -0.94 3.23
N GLN A 56 -12.47 -0.86 2.16
CA GLN A 56 -11.20 -1.58 2.07
C GLN A 56 -10.21 -1.09 3.14
N VAL A 57 -10.13 0.23 3.36
CA VAL A 57 -9.30 0.82 4.43
C VAL A 57 -9.75 0.32 5.80
N ASP A 58 -11.06 0.35 6.08
CA ASP A 58 -11.60 -0.07 7.38
C ASP A 58 -11.33 -1.56 7.66
N ASN A 59 -11.52 -2.42 6.66
CA ASN A 59 -11.26 -3.85 6.78
C ASN A 59 -9.78 -4.14 7.06
N LEU A 60 -8.87 -3.48 6.34
CA LEU A 60 -7.43 -3.67 6.56
C LEU A 60 -7.01 -3.10 7.91
N ARG A 61 -7.51 -1.93 8.29
CA ARG A 61 -7.28 -1.32 9.61
C ARG A 61 -7.67 -2.30 10.71
N LYS A 62 -8.88 -2.86 10.66
CA LYS A 62 -9.35 -3.85 11.63
C LYS A 62 -8.36 -5.01 11.76
N HIS A 63 -7.96 -5.60 10.63
CA HIS A 63 -7.00 -6.71 10.62
C HIS A 63 -5.64 -6.33 11.26
N VAL A 64 -5.08 -5.18 10.88
CA VAL A 64 -3.77 -4.69 11.39
C VAL A 64 -3.81 -4.45 12.91
N HIS A 65 -4.96 -4.03 13.44
CA HIS A 65 -5.16 -3.89 14.88
C HIS A 65 -5.33 -5.25 15.58
N GLU A 66 -6.15 -6.14 15.03
CA GLU A 66 -6.44 -7.47 15.62
C GLU A 66 -5.20 -8.36 15.67
N CYS A 67 -4.34 -8.33 14.64
CA CYS A 67 -3.09 -9.10 14.64
C CYS A 67 -1.96 -8.45 15.47
N GLY A 68 -2.21 -7.29 16.08
CA GLY A 68 -1.25 -6.56 16.90
C GLY A 68 -0.16 -5.84 16.10
N LEU A 69 -0.19 -5.86 14.77
CA LEU A 69 0.80 -5.19 13.92
C LEU A 69 0.84 -3.69 14.17
N ALA A 70 -0.32 -3.05 14.41
CA ALA A 70 -0.40 -1.63 14.73
C ALA A 70 0.53 -1.20 15.88
N LYS A 71 0.77 -2.09 16.87
CA LYS A 71 1.61 -1.82 18.05
C LYS A 71 3.12 -1.96 17.76
N ARG A 72 3.49 -2.49 16.59
CA ARG A 72 4.87 -2.77 16.18
C ARG A 72 5.40 -1.82 15.11
N ILE A 73 4.55 -0.92 14.59
CA ILE A 73 4.93 0.05 13.56
C ILE A 73 5.53 1.28 14.25
N ASP A 74 6.81 1.54 13.98
CA ASP A 74 7.52 2.71 14.52
C ASP A 74 7.33 3.97 13.64
N LEU A 75 7.11 3.78 12.33
CA LEU A 75 7.05 4.86 11.34
C LEU A 75 6.09 4.51 10.21
N VAL A 76 5.26 5.47 9.84
CA VAL A 76 4.42 5.43 8.63
C VAL A 76 4.84 6.58 7.72
N ILE A 77 5.15 6.25 6.46
CA ILE A 77 5.41 7.22 5.40
C ILE A 77 4.29 7.04 4.38
N THR A 78 3.64 8.13 4.00
CA THR A 78 2.57 8.14 3.00
C THR A 78 2.91 9.09 1.86
N SER A 79 2.33 8.81 0.70
CA SER A 79 2.22 9.79 -0.39
C SER A 79 1.48 11.05 0.11
N PRO A 80 1.81 12.25 -0.39
CA PRO A 80 1.05 13.46 -0.08
C PRO A 80 -0.33 13.53 -0.77
N LEU A 81 -0.66 12.55 -1.62
CA LEU A 81 -1.94 12.47 -2.34
C LEU A 81 -3.08 11.94 -1.45
N LEU A 82 -4.30 12.37 -1.77
CA LEU A 82 -5.55 12.06 -1.06
C LEU A 82 -6.09 10.64 -1.28
#